data_AF-A0A0T0M8X7-F1
#
_entry.id   AF-A0A0T0M8X7-F1
#
_cell.length_a   1.000
_cell.length_b   1.000
_cell.length_c   1.000
_cell.angle_alpha   90.00
_cell.angle_beta   90.00
_cell.angle_gamma   90.00
#
_symmetry.space_group_name_H-M   'P 1'
#
loop_
_entity.id
_entity.type
_entity.pdbx_description
1 polymer ?
#
loop_
_entity_poly.entity_id
_entity_poly.type
_entity_poly.pdbx_seq_one_letter_code
_entity_poly.pdbx_strand_id
1 'polypeptide(L)'
;MKKILLSSMLIVSCLAFGQKIKLKDDKVYVDDKECLSYKSKVSVRNSFFTLDGKPVFYIDVIIVDSKLGVDGSYEKVSFADSEEISTTRNEYSRKAIILQLIEMGVIENCKFNPDRIKDYVKRYNQNFEKSIVRHSY
;
A
#
# COMPACT_ATOMS: atom_id res chain seq x y z
N MET A 1 51.97 1.79 -10.07
CA MET A 1 50.65 2.22 -10.58
C MET A 1 49.59 1.19 -10.18
N LYS A 2 48.94 1.32 -9.01
CA LYS A 2 47.90 0.38 -8.52
C LYS A 2 46.86 1.05 -7.58
N LYS A 3 46.54 2.34 -7.78
CA LYS A 3 45.68 3.10 -6.84
C LYS A 3 44.36 3.61 -7.43
N ILE A 4 44.02 3.26 -8.67
CA ILE A 4 42.83 3.83 -9.36
C ILE A 4 41.59 2.91 -9.27
N LEU A 5 41.74 1.64 -8.88
CA LEU A 5 40.65 0.65 -8.90
C LEU A 5 39.62 0.76 -7.75
N LEU A 6 39.90 1.52 -6.69
CA LEU A 6 38.99 1.65 -5.54
C LEU A 6 37.97 2.80 -5.67
N SER A 7 38.17 3.73 -6.60
CA SER A 7 37.29 4.90 -6.74
C SER A 7 36.03 4.63 -7.58
N SER A 8 36.07 3.65 -8.48
CA SER A 8 34.94 3.30 -9.36
C SER A 8 33.82 2.49 -8.67
N MET A 9 34.09 1.86 -7.52
CA MET A 9 33.11 1.05 -6.80
C MET A 9 32.11 1.89 -5.96
N LEU A 10 32.45 3.14 -5.64
CA LEU A 10 31.63 4.03 -4.79
C LEU A 10 30.55 4.81 -5.56
N ILE A 11 30.63 4.85 -6.89
CA ILE A 11 29.67 5.61 -7.73
C ILE A 11 28.43 4.77 -8.03
N VAL A 12 28.55 3.43 -8.03
CA VAL A 12 27.43 2.51 -8.33
C VAL A 12 26.51 2.32 -7.11
N SER A 13 26.97 2.58 -5.89
CA SER A 13 26.16 2.47 -4.67
C SER A 13 25.13 3.59 -4.48
N CYS A 14 25.15 4.63 -5.33
CA CYS A 14 24.22 5.78 -5.23
C CYS A 14 22.96 5.65 -6.08
N LEU A 15 22.81 4.58 -6.87
CA LEU A 15 21.58 4.29 -7.62
C LEU A 15 20.61 3.42 -6.81
N ALA A 16 20.60 3.58 -5.49
CA ALA A 16 19.51 3.11 -4.63
C ALA A 16 18.26 3.97 -4.89
N PHE A 17 17.70 3.85 -6.09
CA PHE A 17 16.44 4.47 -6.46
C PHE A 17 15.33 3.76 -5.69
N GLY A 18 15.00 4.30 -4.52
CA GLY A 18 13.74 3.96 -3.87
C GLY A 18 12.60 4.26 -4.84
N GLN A 19 11.69 3.29 -5.00
CA GLN A 19 10.58 3.40 -5.94
C GLN A 19 9.73 4.62 -5.64
N LYS A 20 9.55 5.50 -6.63
CA LYS A 20 8.94 6.81 -6.43
C LYS A 20 7.44 6.75 -6.67
N ILE A 21 6.65 6.93 -5.61
CA ILE A 21 5.18 6.96 -5.71
C ILE A 21 4.63 8.38 -5.62
N LYS A 22 3.86 8.79 -6.63
CA LYS A 22 3.08 10.04 -6.62
C LYS A 22 1.60 9.75 -6.82
N LEU A 23 0.76 10.41 -6.05
CA LEU A 23 -0.69 10.48 -6.29
C LEU A 23 -0.98 11.92 -6.70
N LYS A 24 -1.50 12.13 -7.90
CA LYS A 24 -1.79 13.45 -8.46
C LYS A 24 -2.86 13.32 -9.54
N ASP A 25 -3.76 14.30 -9.66
CA ASP A 25 -4.75 14.38 -10.73
C ASP A 25 -5.56 13.07 -10.90
N ASP A 26 -5.97 12.46 -9.78
CA ASP A 26 -6.69 11.16 -9.72
C ASP A 26 -5.92 9.96 -10.31
N LYS A 27 -4.60 10.08 -10.44
CA LYS A 27 -3.69 9.05 -10.94
C LYS A 27 -2.63 8.68 -9.92
N VAL A 28 -2.19 7.43 -9.99
CA VAL A 28 -1.03 6.90 -9.27
C VAL A 28 0.11 6.73 -10.27
N TYR A 29 1.22 7.38 -10.00
CA TYR A 29 2.45 7.26 -10.76
C TYR A 29 3.47 6.47 -9.96
N VAL A 30 4.09 5.49 -10.61
CA VAL A 30 5.23 4.74 -10.09
C VAL A 30 6.40 5.03 -11.01
N ASP A 31 7.46 5.62 -10.46
CA ASP A 31 8.63 6.08 -11.21
C ASP A 31 8.24 6.98 -12.39
N ASP A 32 7.32 7.91 -12.10
CA ASP A 32 6.75 8.88 -13.05
C ASP A 32 5.92 8.26 -14.21
N LYS A 33 5.73 6.93 -14.23
CA LYS A 33 4.81 6.23 -15.14
C LYS A 33 3.43 6.10 -14.52
N GLU A 34 2.39 6.44 -15.27
CA GLU A 34 1.00 6.22 -14.85
C GLU A 34 0.71 4.72 -14.74
N CYS A 35 0.27 4.26 -13.56
CA CYS A 35 -0.01 2.84 -13.31
C CYS A 35 -1.46 2.56 -12.92
N LEU A 36 -2.08 3.43 -12.11
CA LEU A 36 -3.45 3.26 -11.64
C LEU A 36 -4.19 4.59 -11.69
N SER A 37 -5.51 4.52 -11.71
CA SER A 37 -6.35 5.65 -11.33
C SER A 37 -6.91 5.44 -9.93
N TYR A 38 -7.24 6.52 -9.24
CA TYR A 38 -7.89 6.43 -7.93
C TYR A 38 -8.98 7.48 -7.80
N LYS A 39 -10.02 7.14 -7.04
CA LYS A 39 -11.05 8.09 -6.62
C LYS A 39 -11.01 8.18 -5.11
N SER A 40 -10.75 9.38 -4.61
CA SER A 40 -10.82 9.69 -3.19
C SER A 40 -12.20 10.24 -2.89
N LYS A 41 -13.06 9.48 -2.20
CA LYS A 41 -14.21 10.11 -1.55
C LYS A 41 -13.71 10.76 -0.27
N VAL A 42 -14.05 12.03 -0.08
CA VAL A 42 -13.74 12.74 1.18
C VAL A 42 -14.27 11.87 2.34
N SER A 43 -13.39 11.68 3.33
CA SER A 43 -13.59 11.12 4.68
C SER A 43 -13.77 9.61 4.92
N VAL A 44 -13.76 8.67 3.95
CA VAL A 44 -13.83 7.24 4.33
C VAL A 44 -13.14 6.25 3.40
N ARG A 45 -13.41 6.30 2.08
CA ARG A 45 -12.97 5.26 1.12
C ARG A 45 -12.17 5.84 -0.04
N ASN A 46 -11.02 5.24 -0.30
CA ASN A 46 -10.24 5.43 -1.52
C ASN A 46 -10.37 4.20 -2.39
N SER A 47 -10.85 4.37 -3.62
CA SER A 47 -10.99 3.28 -4.60
C SER A 47 -9.89 3.38 -5.63
N PHE A 48 -9.21 2.28 -5.93
CA PHE A 48 -8.15 2.20 -6.92
C PHE A 48 -8.57 1.30 -8.07
N PHE A 49 -8.21 1.72 -9.28
CA PHE A 49 -8.60 1.09 -10.53
C PHE A 49 -7.38 0.96 -11.44
N THR A 50 -7.39 -0.05 -12.30
CA THR A 50 -6.54 -0.08 -13.49
C THR A 50 -6.83 1.11 -14.41
N LEU A 51 -5.97 1.35 -15.41
CA LEU A 51 -6.13 2.49 -16.32
C LEU A 51 -7.35 2.36 -17.25
N ASP A 52 -7.79 1.14 -17.52
CA ASP A 52 -9.04 0.82 -18.23
C ASP A 52 -10.28 0.87 -17.31
N GLY A 53 -10.12 1.22 -16.03
CA GLY A 53 -11.22 1.48 -15.11
C GLY A 53 -11.73 0.25 -14.34
N LYS A 54 -11.05 -0.90 -14.43
CA LYS A 54 -11.39 -2.07 -13.60
C LYS A 54 -10.97 -1.82 -12.14
N PRO A 55 -11.86 -2.00 -11.15
CA PRO A 55 -11.47 -1.87 -9.75
C PRO A 55 -10.47 -2.94 -9.34
N VAL A 56 -9.50 -2.58 -8.48
CA VAL A 56 -8.44 -3.50 -8.02
C VAL A 56 -8.38 -3.63 -6.51
N PHE A 57 -8.35 -2.51 -5.78
CA PHE A 57 -8.34 -2.50 -4.33
C PHE A 57 -8.92 -1.21 -3.77
N TYR A 58 -9.23 -1.25 -2.49
CA TYR A 58 -9.83 -0.15 -1.73
C TYR A 58 -9.06 0.04 -0.44
N ILE A 59 -8.88 1.30 -0.03
CA ILE A 59 -8.35 1.67 1.27
C ILE A 59 -9.44 2.44 2.01
N ASP A 60 -9.97 1.82 3.06
CA ASP A 60 -10.93 2.42 3.98
C ASP A 60 -10.20 2.88 5.24
N VAL A 61 -10.48 4.11 5.69
CA VAL A 61 -10.07 4.56 7.04
C VAL A 61 -11.24 4.31 7.98
N ILE A 62 -11.06 3.41 8.93
CA ILE A 62 -12.07 3.06 9.93
C ILE A 62 -11.73 3.77 11.23
N ILE A 63 -12.67 4.56 11.74
CA ILE A 63 -12.57 5.23 13.03
C ILE A 63 -13.25 4.34 14.07
N VAL A 64 -12.56 4.02 15.15
CA VAL A 64 -13.08 3.22 16.27
C VAL A 64 -13.59 4.16 17.33
N ASP A 65 -14.83 3.96 17.78
CA ASP A 65 -15.44 4.75 18.85
C ASP A 65 -14.76 4.44 20.19
N SER A 66 -14.39 5.50 20.92
CA SER A 66 -13.76 5.47 22.24
C SER A 66 -14.54 4.65 23.27
N LYS A 67 -15.87 4.53 23.08
CA LYS A 67 -16.76 3.71 23.92
C LYS A 67 -16.42 2.22 23.93
N LEU A 68 -15.63 1.74 22.96
CA LEU A 68 -15.15 0.36 22.90
C LEU A 68 -13.79 0.14 23.60
N GLY A 69 -13.31 1.13 24.37
CA GLY A 69 -12.08 1.04 25.15
C GLY A 69 -10.80 1.12 24.31
N VAL A 70 -10.91 1.42 23.01
CA VAL A 70 -9.78 1.59 22.09
C VAL A 70 -10.01 2.85 21.27
N ASP A 71 -9.35 3.95 21.66
CA ASP A 71 -9.26 5.13 20.82
C ASP A 71 -8.32 4.86 19.64
N GLY A 72 -8.83 5.08 18.42
CA GLY A 72 -7.96 5.02 17.25
C GLY A 72 -8.67 4.98 15.91
N SER A 73 -7.86 4.94 14.88
CA SER A 73 -8.28 4.59 13.53
C SER A 73 -7.32 3.55 12.96
N TYR A 74 -7.83 2.77 12.01
CA TYR A 74 -7.05 1.81 11.28
C TYR A 74 -7.40 1.90 9.80
N GLU A 75 -6.44 1.53 8.97
CA GLU A 75 -6.64 1.39 7.54
C GLU A 75 -7.00 -0.07 7.24
N LYS A 76 -8.06 -0.24 6.44
CA LYS A 76 -8.49 -1.53 5.91
C LYS A 76 -8.25 -1.54 4.41
N VAL A 77 -7.42 -2.46 3.95
CA VAL A 77 -7.19 -2.74 2.53
C VAL A 77 -8.04 -3.94 2.14
N SER A 78 -8.89 -3.77 1.14
CA SER A 78 -9.70 -4.84 0.54
C SER A 78 -9.48 -4.90 -0.98
N PHE A 79 -9.71 -6.06 -1.59
CA PHE A 79 -9.42 -6.32 -2.99
C PHE A 79 -10.71 -6.65 -3.76
N ALA A 80 -10.81 -6.21 -5.02
CA ALA A 80 -12.07 -6.32 -5.77
C ALA A 80 -12.47 -7.77 -6.08
N ASP A 81 -11.48 -8.63 -6.39
CA ASP A 81 -11.68 -10.02 -6.81
C ASP A 81 -11.17 -11.01 -5.74
N SER A 82 -11.16 -10.64 -4.46
CA SER A 82 -10.68 -11.50 -3.37
C SER A 82 -11.37 -11.20 -2.05
N GLU A 83 -11.60 -12.24 -1.24
CA GLU A 83 -12.11 -12.13 0.13
C GLU A 83 -11.03 -11.72 1.15
N GLU A 84 -9.77 -11.70 0.73
CA GLU A 84 -8.63 -11.35 1.57
C GLU A 84 -8.68 -9.87 1.98
N ILE A 85 -8.33 -9.61 3.25
CA ILE A 85 -8.37 -8.27 3.85
C ILE A 85 -7.11 -8.06 4.68
N SER A 86 -6.50 -6.89 4.56
CA SER A 86 -5.45 -6.43 5.46
C SER A 86 -5.97 -5.30 6.34
N THR A 87 -5.68 -5.35 7.63
CA THR A 87 -5.94 -4.25 8.57
C THR A 87 -4.64 -3.84 9.24
N THR A 88 -4.39 -2.55 9.29
CA THR A 88 -3.19 -1.99 9.92
C THR A 88 -3.55 -0.73 10.68
N ARG A 89 -2.92 -0.51 11.85
CA ARG A 89 -3.07 0.75 12.58
C ARG A 89 -2.65 1.91 11.67
N ASN A 90 -3.35 3.05 11.78
CA ASN A 90 -3.19 4.25 10.93
C ASN A 90 -1.81 4.92 11.05
N GLU A 91 -0.77 4.21 10.60
CA GLU A 91 0.63 4.60 10.60
C GLU A 91 1.16 4.74 9.18
N TYR A 92 0.41 4.26 8.19
CA TYR A 92 0.80 4.25 6.80
C TYR A 92 0.03 5.30 6.02
N SER A 93 0.74 6.03 5.15
CA SER A 93 0.06 6.83 4.13
C SER A 93 -0.42 5.92 3.01
N ARG A 94 -1.41 6.35 2.22
CA ARG A 94 -1.81 5.67 0.95
C ARG A 94 -0.60 5.27 0.09
N LYS A 95 0.44 6.10 0.06
CA LYS A 95 1.70 5.80 -0.66
C LYS A 95 2.43 4.59 -0.07
N ALA A 96 2.48 4.47 1.25
CA ALA A 96 3.13 3.35 1.92
C ALA A 96 2.40 2.03 1.65
N ILE A 97 1.05 2.02 1.65
CA ILE A 97 0.29 0.83 1.24
C ILE A 97 0.62 0.45 -0.21
N ILE A 98 0.63 1.41 -1.13
CA ILE A 98 0.97 1.13 -2.53
C ILE A 98 2.41 0.60 -2.66
N LEU A 99 3.37 1.13 -1.90
CA LEU A 99 4.74 0.60 -1.84
C LEU A 99 4.75 -0.85 -1.37
N GLN A 100 4.01 -1.22 -0.33
CA GLN A 100 3.93 -2.60 0.15
C GLN A 100 3.30 -3.53 -0.90
N LEU A 101 2.26 -3.07 -1.61
CA LEU A 101 1.64 -3.83 -2.69
C LEU A 101 2.64 -4.08 -3.83
N ILE A 102 3.49 -3.11 -4.15
CA ILE A 102 4.55 -3.30 -5.14
C ILE A 102 5.66 -4.22 -4.61
N GLU A 103 6.12 -4.03 -3.38
CA GLU A 103 7.12 -4.88 -2.72
C GLU A 103 6.72 -6.36 -2.77
N MET A 104 5.43 -6.65 -2.59
CA MET A 104 4.90 -8.02 -2.61
C MET A 104 4.57 -8.55 -4.00
N GLY A 105 4.69 -7.72 -5.04
CA GLY A 105 4.34 -8.07 -6.41
C GLY A 105 2.84 -8.12 -6.68
N VAL A 106 2.01 -7.56 -5.80
CA VAL A 106 0.56 -7.37 -6.06
C VAL A 106 0.36 -6.30 -7.13
N ILE A 107 1.24 -5.31 -7.18
CA ILE A 107 1.36 -4.38 -8.30
C ILE A 107 2.74 -4.60 -8.91
N GLU A 108 2.80 -5.16 -10.11
CA GLU A 108 4.06 -5.43 -10.81
C GLU A 108 3.98 -4.85 -12.22
N ASN A 109 4.97 -4.04 -12.62
CA ASN A 109 5.01 -3.41 -13.95
C ASN A 109 3.72 -2.64 -14.32
N CYS A 110 3.13 -1.93 -13.34
CA CYS A 110 1.82 -1.26 -13.44
C CYS A 110 0.62 -2.20 -13.70
N LYS A 111 0.77 -3.50 -13.47
CA LYS A 111 -0.33 -4.47 -13.57
C LYS A 111 -0.68 -5.00 -12.20
N PHE A 112 -1.97 -5.23 -11.99
CA PHE A 112 -2.46 -5.83 -10.76
C PHE A 112 -2.38 -7.36 -10.88
N ASN A 113 -1.72 -8.00 -9.92
CA ASN A 113 -1.50 -9.44 -9.86
C ASN A 113 -2.22 -10.02 -8.61
N PRO A 114 -3.42 -10.59 -8.76
CA PRO A 114 -4.19 -11.09 -7.64
C PRO A 114 -3.57 -12.30 -6.94
N ASP A 115 -2.71 -13.07 -7.62
CA ASP A 115 -2.10 -14.29 -7.08
C ASP A 115 -1.19 -14.01 -5.87
N ARG A 116 -0.76 -12.75 -5.72
CA ARG A 116 0.14 -12.28 -4.66
C ARG A 116 -0.60 -11.66 -3.47
N ILE A 117 -1.92 -11.49 -3.56
CA ILE A 117 -2.74 -10.86 -2.50
C ILE A 117 -2.58 -11.59 -1.17
N LYS A 118 -2.63 -12.93 -1.20
CA LYS A 118 -2.54 -13.76 0.00
C LYS A 118 -1.21 -13.59 0.73
N ASP A 119 -0.11 -13.49 -0.02
CA ASP A 119 1.21 -13.27 0.56
C ASP A 119 1.34 -11.86 1.15
N TYR A 120 0.78 -10.85 0.48
CA TYR A 120 0.68 -9.49 1.02
C TYR A 120 -0.09 -9.46 2.33
N VAL A 121 -1.29 -10.05 2.37
CA VAL A 121 -2.11 -10.11 3.58
C VAL A 121 -1.39 -10.86 4.69
N LYS A 122 -0.77 -12.00 4.40
CA LYS A 122 0.02 -12.76 5.38
C LYS A 122 1.14 -11.93 6.02
N ARG A 123 1.77 -11.02 5.28
CA ARG A 123 2.90 -10.22 5.75
C ARG A 123 2.49 -8.93 6.47
N TYR A 124 1.50 -8.21 5.95
CA TYR A 124 1.16 -6.85 6.42
C TYR A 124 -0.14 -6.76 7.23
N ASN A 125 -0.95 -7.82 7.27
CA ASN A 125 -2.18 -7.79 8.07
C ASN A 125 -1.85 -7.91 9.57
N GLN A 126 -2.01 -6.80 10.28
CA GLN A 126 -1.84 -6.74 11.74
C GLN A 126 -3.07 -7.29 12.50
N ASN A 127 -4.14 -7.65 11.78
CA ASN A 127 -5.41 -8.14 12.35
C ASN A 127 -5.99 -7.18 13.42
N PHE A 128 -5.88 -5.87 13.19
CA PHE A 128 -6.26 -4.84 14.16
C PHE A 128 -7.74 -4.94 14.58
N GLU A 129 -8.62 -5.35 13.68
CA GLU A 129 -10.04 -5.58 14.01
C GLU A 129 -10.24 -6.59 15.16
N LYS A 130 -9.36 -7.61 15.29
CA LYS A 130 -9.45 -8.63 16.34
C LYS A 130 -9.02 -8.11 17.71
N SER A 131 -8.17 -7.08 17.77
CA SER A 131 -7.76 -6.49 19.05
C SER A 131 -8.85 -5.61 19.67
N ILE A 132 -9.73 -5.01 18.84
CA ILE A 132 -10.89 -4.24 19.31
C ILE A 132 -11.92 -5.16 19.98
N VAL A 133 -12.28 -6.28 19.34
CA VAL A 133 -13.30 -7.22 19.84
C VAL A 133 -12.92 -7.81 21.22
N ARG A 134 -11.63 -7.99 21.50
CA ARG A 134 -11.16 -8.55 22.80
C ARG A 134 -11.32 -7.62 24.00
N HIS A 135 -11.51 -6.31 23.79
CA HIS A 135 -11.63 -5.33 24.88
C HIS A 135 -13.08 -4.88 25.13
N SER A 136 -14.05 -5.44 24.40
CA SER A 136 -15.47 -5.08 24.49
C SER A 136 -16.30 -6.04 25.35
N TYR A 137 -15.67 -6.90 26.16
CA TYR A 137 -16.31 -7.84 27.09
C TYR A 137 -15.89 -7.57 28.53
#